data_AF-A0A9E5KD18-F1
#
_entry.id   AF-A0A9E5KD18-F1
#
_cell.length_a   1.000
_cell.length_b   1.000
_cell.length_c   1.000
_cell.angle_alpha   90.00
_cell.angle_beta   90.00
_cell.angle_gamma   90.00
#
_symmetry.space_group_name_H-M   'P 1'
#
loop_
_entity.id
_entity.type
_entity.pdbx_description
1 polymer ?
#
loop_
_entity_poly.entity_id
_entity_poly.type
_entity_poly.pdbx_seq_one_letter_code
_entity_poly.pdbx_strand_id
1 'polypeptide(L)'
;MRLNCLSRGTVLALLALFAGCKQNTFLSEFDYEHYKNLMPASVYELDSRATARPVTPQVVRPATVVDPDRKPRYLSLAETLAVSLEQGNIGSQSSGNAGVAFDNLVTFQGRVIGGSDNIRVLQLDPAVAGTNIENAMARFDAVWTTSMNWQNTDRPVGTPLDSFQAAGSGIGAIKQMDSTFSTGVLKPLASGGVAGITFKTDYQFTNLPARVNPSYRPNLQFQFEQPLLRDFGTEINQLRAGGINSLISPGILNATTAQDGILITRLRYDQSRAELERIVAVLLLNAETAYWNLYGSYWALYAREQAMRQGFEAWRISKARLDAGRVTLADVAQTRGQFELFRGQRLAALDQVLENERQLRNLMGLTAEDGTRIIPVDAPTLARFEPDWDSAYEESINLRPELALARKEVKVRQLELINQRNNLLPDLRFTSTYDVNAIGTGLDGPNTDNALRNMASNHFNNWSTGLRLNVPIGFRVANANVRIAK
;
A
#
# COMPACT_ATOMS: atom_id res chain seq x y z
N MET A 1 -14.77 -15.76 -56.08
CA MET A 1 -13.99 -14.51 -55.92
C MET A 1 -14.77 -13.56 -54.99
N ARG A 2 -14.62 -13.70 -53.67
CA ARG A 2 -15.09 -12.78 -52.59
C ARG A 2 -14.83 -13.44 -51.22
N LEU A 3 -13.56 -13.61 -50.87
CA LEU A 3 -13.16 -14.08 -49.53
C LEU A 3 -12.04 -13.23 -48.89
N ASN A 4 -11.67 -12.09 -49.51
CA ASN A 4 -10.42 -11.41 -49.15
C ASN A 4 -10.57 -10.20 -48.19
N CYS A 5 -11.78 -9.77 -47.84
CA CYS A 5 -11.98 -8.74 -46.80
C CYS A 5 -12.38 -9.31 -45.43
N LEU A 6 -13.01 -10.48 -45.38
CA LEU A 6 -13.50 -11.12 -44.14
C LEU A 6 -12.37 -11.60 -43.21
N SER A 7 -11.21 -11.97 -43.77
CA SER A 7 -10.08 -12.45 -42.98
C SER A 7 -9.30 -11.33 -42.31
N ARG A 8 -9.30 -10.09 -42.82
CA ARG A 8 -8.44 -9.03 -42.27
C ARG A 8 -8.98 -8.42 -40.97
N GLY A 9 -10.30 -8.26 -40.81
CA GLY A 9 -10.91 -7.69 -39.60
C GLY A 9 -10.96 -8.66 -38.42
N THR A 10 -11.29 -9.93 -38.69
CA THR A 10 -11.28 -11.01 -37.70
C THR A 10 -9.86 -11.38 -37.27
N VAL A 11 -8.90 -11.39 -38.21
CA VAL A 11 -7.48 -11.58 -37.89
C VAL A 11 -6.91 -10.38 -37.12
N LEU A 12 -7.39 -9.15 -37.31
CA LEU A 12 -6.99 -7.99 -36.50
C LEU A 12 -7.51 -8.06 -35.05
N ALA A 13 -8.74 -8.53 -34.83
CA ALA A 13 -9.28 -8.75 -33.48
C ALA A 13 -8.60 -9.92 -32.76
N LEU A 14 -8.33 -11.03 -33.48
CA LEU A 14 -7.53 -12.15 -32.99
C LEU A 14 -6.06 -11.75 -32.74
N LEU A 15 -5.46 -10.96 -33.63
CA LEU A 15 -4.12 -10.40 -33.42
C LEU A 15 -4.09 -9.41 -32.25
N ALA A 16 -5.14 -8.64 -31.98
CA ALA A 16 -5.18 -7.77 -30.80
C ALA A 16 -5.25 -8.56 -29.49
N LEU A 17 -5.94 -9.71 -29.49
CA LEU A 17 -5.99 -10.62 -28.34
C LEU A 17 -4.62 -11.28 -28.08
N PHE A 18 -3.92 -11.73 -29.13
CA PHE A 18 -2.64 -12.45 -29.04
C PHE A 18 -1.37 -11.58 -29.09
N ALA A 19 -1.38 -10.41 -29.73
CA ALA A 19 -0.23 -9.50 -29.79
C ALA A 19 0.04 -8.81 -28.44
N GLY A 20 -0.93 -8.86 -27.51
CA GLY A 20 -0.73 -8.45 -26.12
C GLY A 20 -0.04 -9.51 -25.24
N CYS A 21 0.30 -10.69 -25.76
CA CYS A 21 0.94 -11.77 -25.00
C CYS A 21 2.48 -11.79 -25.14
N LYS A 22 3.08 -10.83 -25.86
CA LYS A 22 4.54 -10.63 -25.78
C LYS A 22 4.82 -9.70 -24.61
N GLN A 23 5.00 -10.33 -23.46
CA GLN A 23 5.51 -9.85 -22.17
C GLN A 23 6.29 -8.52 -22.26
N ASN A 24 5.56 -7.40 -22.18
CA ASN A 24 6.11 -6.20 -21.55
C ASN A 24 5.83 -6.40 -20.06
N THR A 25 6.67 -7.20 -19.40
CA THR A 25 6.70 -7.29 -17.94
C THR A 25 6.98 -5.90 -17.41
N PHE A 26 5.93 -5.22 -16.97
CA PHE A 26 6.02 -3.92 -16.31
C PHE A 26 6.58 -4.07 -14.87
N LEU A 27 6.78 -5.30 -14.41
CA LEU A 27 7.50 -5.70 -13.21
C LEU A 27 8.38 -6.91 -13.59
N SER A 28 9.66 -6.91 -13.23
CA SER A 28 10.51 -8.08 -13.50
C SER A 28 10.15 -9.22 -12.55
N GLU A 29 10.32 -10.48 -12.99
CA GLU A 29 10.09 -11.66 -12.13
C GLU A 29 10.89 -11.58 -10.82
N PHE A 30 12.11 -11.05 -10.92
CA PHE A 30 12.98 -10.80 -9.78
C PHE A 30 12.38 -9.82 -8.78
N ASP A 31 11.83 -8.70 -9.24
CA ASP A 31 11.18 -7.71 -8.36
C ASP A 31 9.93 -8.31 -7.70
N TYR A 32 9.15 -9.09 -8.44
CA TYR A 32 7.96 -9.77 -7.91
C TYR A 32 8.31 -10.76 -6.79
N GLU A 33 9.27 -11.65 -7.03
CA GLU A 33 9.72 -12.60 -5.99
C GLU A 33 10.35 -11.89 -4.80
N HIS A 34 11.09 -10.79 -5.02
CA HIS A 34 11.64 -9.98 -3.95
C HIS A 34 10.56 -9.42 -3.02
N TYR A 35 9.49 -8.81 -3.57
CA TYR A 35 8.39 -8.26 -2.75
C TYR A 35 7.57 -9.33 -2.06
N LYS A 36 7.33 -10.46 -2.75
CA LYS A 36 6.62 -11.60 -2.17
C LYS A 36 7.37 -12.18 -0.97
N ASN A 37 8.69 -12.26 -1.05
CA ASN A 37 9.54 -12.78 0.04
C ASN A 37 9.69 -11.80 1.21
N LEU A 38 9.47 -10.50 1.01
CA LEU A 38 9.48 -9.50 2.08
C LEU A 38 8.21 -9.55 2.95
N MET A 39 7.10 -10.08 2.42
CA MET A 39 5.88 -10.28 3.21
C MET A 39 6.00 -11.57 4.03
N PRO A 40 5.68 -11.56 5.35
CA PRO A 40 5.76 -12.75 6.19
C PRO A 40 4.68 -13.79 5.78
N ALA A 41 5.08 -14.70 4.89
CA ALA A 41 4.19 -15.54 4.08
C ALA A 41 3.61 -16.80 4.75
N SER A 42 3.43 -16.88 6.08
CA SER A 42 2.88 -18.14 6.64
C SER A 42 2.16 -18.08 7.98
N VAL A 43 2.59 -17.24 8.92
CA VAL A 43 2.00 -17.28 10.28
C VAL A 43 0.72 -16.46 10.39
N TYR A 44 0.62 -15.35 9.64
CA TYR A 44 -0.49 -14.39 9.75
C TYR A 44 -1.66 -14.68 8.79
N GLU A 45 -1.41 -15.40 7.70
CA GLU A 45 -2.43 -15.74 6.70
C GLU A 45 -3.36 -16.88 7.17
N LEU A 46 -2.88 -17.76 8.06
CA LEU A 46 -3.57 -18.97 8.50
C LEU A 46 -4.18 -18.88 9.90
N ASP A 47 -3.64 -18.04 10.80
CA ASP A 47 -4.15 -17.88 12.16
C ASP A 47 -4.57 -16.42 12.44
N SER A 48 -5.86 -16.15 12.29
CA SER A 48 -6.48 -14.85 12.61
C SER A 48 -6.42 -14.49 14.10
N ARG A 49 -6.01 -15.41 14.99
CA ARG A 49 -5.84 -15.18 16.42
C ARG A 49 -4.39 -14.95 16.84
N ALA A 50 -3.41 -15.21 15.97
CA ALA A 50 -2.00 -15.03 16.28
C ALA A 50 -1.66 -13.56 16.61
N THR A 51 -2.39 -12.61 16.02
CA THR A 51 -2.22 -11.16 16.21
C THR A 51 -2.92 -10.59 17.46
N ALA A 52 -3.92 -11.29 18.01
CA ALA A 52 -4.74 -10.78 19.11
C ALA A 52 -4.27 -11.22 20.51
N ARG A 53 -3.21 -12.02 20.59
CA ARG A 53 -2.67 -12.46 21.88
C ARG A 53 -1.79 -11.36 22.48
N PRO A 54 -2.07 -10.88 23.70
CA PRO A 54 -1.16 -9.96 24.36
C PRO A 54 0.18 -10.66 24.55
N VAL A 55 1.25 -10.05 24.06
CA VAL A 55 2.61 -10.50 24.37
C VAL A 55 2.82 -10.15 25.84
N THR A 56 2.76 -11.15 26.71
CA THR A 56 3.03 -11.00 28.15
C THR A 56 4.40 -11.60 28.47
N PRO A 57 5.51 -11.01 27.97
CA PRO A 57 6.82 -11.46 28.43
C PRO A 57 6.90 -11.18 29.94
N GLN A 58 7.42 -12.14 30.70
CA GLN A 58 7.74 -11.93 32.11
C GLN A 58 8.87 -10.88 32.18
N VAL A 59 8.52 -9.65 32.54
CA VAL A 59 9.50 -8.58 32.73
C VAL A 59 9.96 -8.61 34.18
N VAL A 60 11.28 -8.57 34.39
CA VAL A 60 11.87 -8.48 35.74
C VAL A 60 11.52 -7.11 36.35
N ARG A 61 11.47 -7.01 37.69
CA ARG A 61 11.28 -5.72 38.38
C ARG A 61 12.30 -4.70 37.85
N PRO A 62 11.87 -3.49 37.46
CA PRO A 62 12.78 -2.45 36.99
C PRO A 62 13.73 -2.01 38.09
N ALA A 63 14.97 -1.70 37.71
CA ALA A 63 15.95 -1.16 38.64
C ALA A 63 15.49 0.19 39.20
N THR A 64 15.81 0.44 40.46
CA THR A 64 15.54 1.72 41.12
C THR A 64 16.82 2.25 41.74
N VAL A 65 16.82 3.52 42.11
CA VAL A 65 17.97 4.14 42.81
C VAL A 65 18.35 3.40 44.10
N VAL A 66 17.38 2.70 44.72
CA VAL A 66 17.55 1.93 45.95
C VAL A 66 18.10 0.52 45.69
N ASP A 67 17.80 -0.05 44.52
CA ASP A 67 18.24 -1.39 44.10
C ASP A 67 18.81 -1.35 42.66
N PRO A 68 20.03 -0.82 42.49
CA PRO A 68 20.63 -0.63 41.17
C PRO A 68 21.46 -1.82 40.68
N ASP A 69 21.77 -2.78 41.56
CA ASP A 69 22.76 -3.83 41.31
C ASP A 69 22.21 -4.91 40.38
N ARG A 70 22.86 -5.05 39.22
CA ARG A 70 22.49 -5.97 38.15
C ARG A 70 23.75 -6.48 37.46
N LYS A 71 23.64 -7.60 36.75
CA LYS A 71 24.78 -8.17 36.02
C LYS A 71 25.23 -7.20 34.92
N PRO A 72 26.51 -6.78 34.88
CA PRO A 72 26.97 -5.88 33.83
C PRO A 72 26.94 -6.58 32.46
N ARG A 73 26.33 -5.90 31.48
CA ARG A 73 26.38 -6.24 30.05
C ARG A 73 27.19 -5.16 29.34
N TYR A 74 28.37 -5.54 28.87
CA TYR A 74 29.21 -4.67 28.07
C TYR A 74 28.66 -4.58 26.65
N LEU A 75 28.46 -3.37 26.15
CA LEU A 75 27.85 -3.12 24.85
C LEU A 75 28.73 -2.15 24.05
N SER A 76 29.04 -2.52 22.82
CA SER A 76 29.72 -1.61 21.87
C SER A 76 28.70 -0.79 21.07
N LEU A 77 29.14 0.32 20.50
CA LEU A 77 28.36 1.14 19.58
C LEU A 77 27.96 0.32 18.34
N ALA A 78 28.88 -0.49 17.80
CA ALA A 78 28.58 -1.36 16.66
C ALA A 78 27.47 -2.38 16.97
N GLU A 79 27.51 -3.02 18.14
CA GLU A 79 26.44 -3.93 18.59
C GLU A 79 25.12 -3.16 18.79
N THR A 80 25.18 -1.95 19.36
CA THR A 80 24.02 -1.08 19.55
C THR A 80 23.33 -0.79 18.22
N LEU A 81 24.09 -0.34 17.21
CA LEU A 81 23.56 -0.03 15.88
C LEU A 81 23.01 -1.27 15.19
N ALA A 82 23.69 -2.42 15.30
CA ALA A 82 23.23 -3.67 14.71
C ALA A 82 21.87 -4.12 15.30
N VAL A 83 21.75 -4.12 16.63
CA VAL A 83 20.50 -4.49 17.31
C VAL A 83 19.38 -3.49 17.00
N SER A 84 19.68 -2.19 16.95
CA SER A 84 18.72 -1.17 16.55
C SER A 84 18.22 -1.36 15.12
N LEU A 85 19.09 -1.71 14.16
CA LEU A 85 18.67 -2.00 12.79
C LEU A 85 17.80 -3.27 12.70
N GLU A 86 18.05 -4.26 13.56
CA GLU A 86 17.27 -5.50 13.55
C GLU A 86 15.88 -5.34 14.16
N GLN A 87 15.71 -4.61 15.27
CA GLN A 87 14.44 -4.57 16.03
C GLN A 87 14.14 -3.24 16.73
N GLY A 88 14.93 -2.20 16.46
CA GLY A 88 14.86 -0.92 17.16
C GLY A 88 13.61 -0.09 16.88
N ASN A 89 13.44 0.94 17.69
CA ASN A 89 12.41 1.97 17.55
C ASN A 89 13.07 3.29 17.10
N ILE A 90 12.47 4.01 16.16
CA ILE A 90 13.10 5.20 15.54
C ILE A 90 13.42 6.27 16.59
N GLY A 91 12.51 6.50 17.53
CA GLY A 91 12.58 7.59 18.49
C GLY A 91 12.33 8.95 17.85
N SER A 92 12.76 10.00 18.55
CA SER A 92 12.57 11.41 18.15
C SER A 92 12.94 11.68 16.70
N GLN A 93 11.96 12.10 15.87
CA GLN A 93 12.22 12.50 14.49
C GLN A 93 12.76 13.94 14.37
N SER A 94 12.91 14.65 15.48
CA SER A 94 13.53 15.97 15.52
C SER A 94 15.03 15.83 15.77
N SER A 95 15.84 16.33 14.83
CA SER A 95 17.29 16.41 15.00
C SER A 95 17.72 17.25 16.21
N GLY A 96 16.86 18.14 16.70
CA GLY A 96 17.12 18.96 17.88
C GLY A 96 17.00 18.20 19.22
N ASN A 97 16.34 17.05 19.23
CA ASN A 97 16.12 16.21 20.42
C ASN A 97 16.52 14.75 20.12
N ALA A 98 17.70 14.55 19.54
CA ALA A 98 18.19 13.21 19.22
C ALA A 98 18.48 12.38 20.49
N GLY A 99 18.33 11.07 20.41
CA GLY A 99 18.61 10.13 21.50
C GLY A 99 17.49 9.96 22.53
N VAL A 100 16.29 10.45 22.20
CA VAL A 100 15.09 10.27 23.02
C VAL A 100 14.14 9.29 22.33
N ALA A 101 13.69 8.27 23.04
CA ALA A 101 12.67 7.35 22.55
C ALA A 101 11.29 8.03 22.57
N PHE A 102 10.46 7.77 21.57
CA PHE A 102 9.06 8.16 21.61
C PHE A 102 8.25 7.14 22.41
N ASP A 103 7.67 7.58 23.52
CA ASP A 103 6.78 6.75 24.37
C ASP A 103 5.31 7.17 24.22
N ASN A 104 4.95 7.74 23.06
CA ASN A 104 3.58 8.13 22.80
C ASN A 104 2.72 6.89 22.58
N LEU A 105 1.62 6.80 23.33
CA LEU A 105 0.62 5.76 23.15
C LEU A 105 0.08 5.79 21.71
N VAL A 106 -0.11 4.59 21.16
CA VAL A 106 -0.72 4.41 19.84
C VAL A 106 -2.08 5.11 19.80
N THR A 107 -2.28 5.96 18.81
CA THR A 107 -3.50 6.75 18.68
C THR A 107 -4.47 6.09 17.70
N PHE A 108 -5.74 5.98 18.10
CA PHE A 108 -6.80 5.47 17.25
C PHE A 108 -7.61 6.64 16.68
N GLN A 109 -7.53 6.85 15.37
CA GLN A 109 -8.35 7.84 14.66
C GLN A 109 -9.48 7.14 13.88
N GLY A 110 -10.44 6.57 14.60
CA GLY A 110 -11.74 6.09 14.08
C GLY A 110 -11.72 4.88 13.12
N ARG A 111 -10.61 4.61 12.45
CA ARG A 111 -10.38 3.49 11.52
C ARG A 111 -8.93 3.01 11.47
N VAL A 112 -7.98 3.90 11.75
CA VAL A 112 -6.54 3.61 11.68
C VAL A 112 -5.95 3.70 13.09
N ILE A 113 -5.18 2.67 13.44
CA ILE A 113 -4.31 2.63 14.60
C ILE A 113 -2.92 3.06 14.09
N GLY A 114 -2.51 4.28 14.43
CA GLY A 114 -1.21 4.82 14.03
C GLY A 114 -0.30 4.98 15.26
N GLY A 115 0.96 4.55 15.15
CA GLY A 115 1.96 4.79 16.19
C GLY A 115 2.91 3.65 16.55
N SER A 116 3.07 2.60 15.72
CA SER A 116 4.22 1.73 15.90
C SER A 116 5.46 2.42 15.32
N ASP A 117 6.48 2.56 16.13
CA ASP A 117 7.75 3.19 15.77
C ASP A 117 8.85 2.14 15.47
N ASN A 118 8.47 0.87 15.36
CA ASN A 118 9.42 -0.22 15.21
C ASN A 118 9.86 -0.36 13.74
N ILE A 119 11.17 -0.46 13.53
CA ILE A 119 11.76 -0.56 12.19
C ILE A 119 11.25 -1.80 11.42
N ARG A 120 10.92 -2.90 12.11
CA ARG A 120 10.41 -4.12 11.48
C ARG A 120 9.02 -3.98 10.89
N VAL A 121 8.23 -3.04 11.40
CA VAL A 121 6.90 -2.73 10.85
C VAL A 121 7.07 -1.81 9.65
N LEU A 122 7.92 -0.79 9.77
CA LEU A 122 8.12 0.23 8.74
C LEU A 122 8.85 -0.29 7.49
N GLN A 123 9.70 -1.32 7.63
CA GLN A 123 10.29 -2.00 6.46
C GLN A 123 9.24 -2.67 5.55
N LEU A 124 8.01 -2.90 6.03
CA LEU A 124 6.92 -3.46 5.22
C LEU A 124 6.30 -2.40 4.30
N ASP A 125 6.45 -1.10 4.59
CA ASP A 125 5.82 -0.04 3.81
C ASP A 125 6.28 -0.02 2.34
N PRO A 126 7.58 -0.15 2.02
CA PRO A 126 8.01 -0.29 0.62
C PRO A 126 7.48 -1.56 -0.05
N ALA A 127 7.34 -2.67 0.69
CA ALA A 127 6.75 -3.89 0.13
C ALA A 127 5.26 -3.69 -0.20
N VAL A 128 4.50 -3.01 0.67
CA VAL A 128 3.11 -2.60 0.40
C VAL A 128 3.02 -1.62 -0.77
N ALA A 129 3.95 -0.66 -0.86
CA ALA A 129 4.01 0.25 -2.00
C ALA A 129 4.34 -0.51 -3.31
N GLY A 130 5.16 -1.55 -3.24
CA GLY A 130 5.49 -2.43 -4.36
C GLY A 130 4.28 -3.20 -4.88
N THR A 131 3.44 -3.77 -4.01
CA THR A 131 2.22 -4.48 -4.43
C THR A 131 1.18 -3.54 -5.06
N ASN A 132 1.20 -2.25 -4.72
CA ASN A 132 0.37 -1.26 -5.42
C ASN A 132 0.75 -1.07 -6.90
N ILE A 133 1.99 -1.40 -7.29
CA ILE A 133 2.38 -1.43 -8.71
C ILE A 133 1.63 -2.55 -9.42
N GLU A 134 1.54 -3.73 -8.82
CA GLU A 134 0.77 -4.86 -9.35
C GLU A 134 -0.72 -4.52 -9.47
N ASN A 135 -1.30 -3.95 -8.41
CA ASN A 135 -2.69 -3.45 -8.45
C ASN A 135 -2.92 -2.43 -9.57
N ALA A 136 -1.95 -1.54 -9.82
CA ALA A 136 -2.03 -0.56 -10.90
C ALA A 136 -1.84 -1.17 -12.29
N MET A 137 -1.15 -2.31 -12.42
CA MET A 137 -1.02 -3.06 -13.68
C MET A 137 -2.27 -3.89 -13.99
N ALA A 138 -2.92 -4.44 -12.95
CA ALA A 138 -4.10 -5.29 -13.06
C ALA A 138 -5.30 -4.64 -13.79
N ARG A 139 -5.29 -3.31 -13.94
CA ARG A 139 -6.27 -2.58 -14.78
C ARG A 139 -6.29 -3.02 -16.25
N PHE A 140 -5.24 -3.68 -16.73
CA PHE A 140 -5.14 -4.19 -18.10
C PHE A 140 -5.40 -5.71 -18.19
N ASP A 141 -5.78 -6.33 -17.07
CA ASP A 141 -6.08 -7.76 -17.02
C ASP A 141 -7.38 -8.08 -17.75
N ALA A 142 -7.40 -9.26 -18.37
CA ALA A 142 -8.60 -9.75 -19.01
C ALA A 142 -9.63 -10.18 -17.94
N VAL A 143 -10.84 -9.66 -18.03
CA VAL A 143 -11.94 -10.02 -17.16
C VAL A 143 -12.80 -11.06 -17.86
N TRP A 144 -12.88 -12.25 -17.28
CA TRP A 144 -13.86 -13.26 -17.66
C TRP A 144 -15.13 -13.07 -16.84
N THR A 145 -16.26 -12.86 -17.50
CA THR A 145 -17.57 -12.79 -16.86
C THR A 145 -18.43 -13.94 -17.31
N THR A 146 -19.17 -14.52 -16.37
CA THR A 146 -20.19 -15.53 -16.65
C THR A 146 -21.40 -15.23 -15.79
N SER A 147 -22.58 -15.28 -16.40
CA SER A 147 -23.85 -15.04 -15.73
C SER A 147 -24.91 -15.96 -16.32
N MET A 148 -25.81 -16.42 -15.47
CA MET A 148 -26.99 -17.14 -15.88
C MET A 148 -28.19 -16.60 -15.13
N ASN A 149 -29.17 -16.11 -15.88
CA ASN A 149 -30.36 -15.50 -15.34
C ASN A 149 -31.56 -16.34 -15.77
N TRP A 150 -32.48 -16.60 -14.85
CA TRP A 150 -33.75 -17.27 -15.13
C TRP A 150 -34.90 -16.38 -14.69
N GLN A 151 -35.88 -16.21 -15.55
CA GLN A 151 -37.06 -15.42 -15.29
C GLN A 151 -38.30 -16.22 -15.69
N ASN A 152 -39.15 -16.51 -14.70
CA ASN A 152 -40.46 -17.07 -14.95
C ASN A 152 -41.50 -15.96 -14.83
N THR A 153 -42.28 -15.76 -15.89
CA THR A 153 -43.39 -14.81 -15.93
C THR A 153 -44.68 -15.60 -16.11
N ASP A 154 -45.53 -15.58 -15.08
CA ASP A 154 -46.88 -16.13 -15.13
C ASP A 154 -47.86 -14.99 -14.87
N ARG A 155 -48.50 -14.48 -15.93
CA ARG A 155 -49.45 -13.36 -15.83
C ARG A 155 -50.84 -13.79 -16.31
N PRO A 156 -51.93 -13.43 -15.59
CA PRO A 156 -53.27 -13.68 -16.08
C PRO A 156 -53.57 -12.86 -17.33
N VAL A 157 -54.35 -13.41 -18.26
CA VAL A 157 -54.83 -12.71 -19.46
C VAL A 157 -55.93 -11.75 -19.03
N GLY A 158 -55.68 -10.43 -19.10
CA GLY A 158 -56.60 -9.41 -18.58
C GLY A 158 -57.05 -8.38 -19.61
N THR A 159 -56.36 -8.25 -20.74
CA THR A 159 -56.68 -7.24 -21.76
C THR A 159 -57.15 -7.87 -23.08
N PRO A 160 -57.93 -7.15 -23.90
CA PRO A 160 -58.30 -7.60 -25.25
C PRO A 160 -57.10 -7.85 -26.19
N LEU A 161 -55.95 -7.21 -25.91
CA LEU A 161 -54.70 -7.45 -26.64
C LEU A 161 -54.09 -8.81 -26.27
N ASP A 162 -54.16 -9.21 -24.99
CA ASP A 162 -53.67 -10.52 -24.53
C ASP A 162 -54.52 -11.66 -25.10
N SER A 163 -55.84 -11.47 -25.20
CA SER A 163 -56.74 -12.49 -25.80
C SER A 163 -56.55 -12.62 -27.32
N PHE A 164 -56.18 -11.53 -28.00
CA PHE A 164 -55.76 -11.55 -29.40
C PHE A 164 -54.41 -12.26 -29.59
N GLN A 165 -53.42 -11.98 -28.74
CA GLN A 165 -52.11 -12.65 -28.77
C GLN A 165 -52.21 -14.15 -28.48
N ALA A 166 -53.15 -14.56 -27.62
CA ALA A 166 -53.48 -15.96 -27.39
C ALA A 166 -54.24 -16.62 -28.57
N ALA A 167 -54.47 -15.90 -29.68
CA ALA A 167 -55.16 -16.36 -30.89
C ALA A 167 -56.50 -17.07 -30.64
N GLY A 168 -57.25 -16.66 -29.61
CA GLY A 168 -58.51 -17.31 -29.23
C GLY A 168 -58.37 -18.70 -28.62
N SER A 169 -57.16 -19.13 -28.24
CA SER A 169 -56.86 -20.47 -27.70
C SER A 169 -57.39 -20.73 -26.27
N GLY A 170 -58.21 -19.85 -25.71
CA GLY A 170 -58.81 -20.03 -24.36
C GLY A 170 -57.81 -20.09 -23.20
N ILE A 171 -56.59 -19.59 -23.39
CA ILE A 171 -55.52 -19.64 -22.39
C ILE A 171 -55.80 -18.64 -21.26
N GLY A 172 -55.91 -19.11 -20.02
CA GLY A 172 -56.23 -18.27 -18.85
C GLY A 172 -55.03 -17.49 -18.26
N ALA A 173 -53.81 -17.85 -18.62
CA ALA A 173 -52.59 -17.17 -18.17
C ALA A 173 -51.45 -17.33 -19.20
N ILE A 174 -50.71 -16.26 -19.46
CA ILE A 174 -49.51 -16.27 -20.31
C ILE A 174 -48.33 -16.72 -19.44
N LYS A 175 -47.78 -17.88 -19.79
CA LYS A 175 -46.61 -18.46 -19.15
C LYS A 175 -45.42 -18.31 -20.06
N GLN A 176 -44.40 -17.61 -19.58
CA GLN A 176 -43.14 -17.41 -20.27
C GLN A 176 -41.98 -17.75 -19.34
N MET A 177 -41.08 -18.61 -19.81
CA MET A 177 -39.83 -18.90 -19.11
C MET A 177 -38.68 -18.44 -19.98
N ASP A 178 -37.99 -17.42 -19.51
CA ASP A 178 -36.80 -16.87 -20.14
C ASP A 178 -35.58 -17.30 -19.36
N SER A 179 -34.52 -17.66 -20.07
CA SER A 179 -33.22 -17.93 -19.45
C SER A 179 -32.11 -17.38 -20.32
N THR A 180 -31.24 -16.58 -19.74
CA THR A 180 -30.12 -15.95 -20.44
C THR A 180 -28.82 -16.42 -19.84
N PHE A 181 -28.10 -17.25 -20.59
CA PHE A 181 -26.70 -17.59 -20.30
C PHE A 181 -25.80 -16.61 -21.04
N SER A 182 -24.83 -16.00 -20.37
CA SER A 182 -23.86 -15.11 -20.99
C SER A 182 -22.49 -15.37 -20.40
N THR A 183 -21.50 -15.62 -21.25
CA THR A 183 -20.10 -15.76 -20.87
C THR A 183 -19.23 -14.98 -21.83
N GLY A 184 -18.27 -14.22 -21.32
CA GLY A 184 -17.42 -13.41 -22.19
C GLY A 184 -16.09 -13.05 -21.54
N VAL A 185 -15.11 -12.76 -22.38
CA VAL A 185 -13.79 -12.27 -21.96
C VAL A 185 -13.61 -10.88 -22.54
N LEU A 186 -13.31 -9.92 -21.67
CA LEU A 186 -13.05 -8.53 -22.01
C LEU A 186 -11.61 -8.19 -21.66
N LYS A 187 -10.87 -7.61 -22.61
CA LYS A 187 -9.48 -7.19 -22.43
C LYS A 187 -9.35 -5.67 -22.62
N PRO A 188 -9.07 -4.92 -21.55
CA PRO A 188 -8.62 -3.54 -21.65
C PRO A 188 -7.23 -3.48 -22.31
N LEU A 189 -7.07 -2.57 -23.27
CA LEU A 189 -5.83 -2.38 -24.03
C LEU A 189 -5.02 -1.22 -23.46
N ALA A 190 -3.68 -1.30 -23.58
CA ALA A 190 -2.78 -0.23 -23.16
C ALA A 190 -3.03 1.11 -23.89
N SER A 191 -3.62 1.07 -25.09
CA SER A 191 -4.02 2.26 -25.84
C SER A 191 -5.24 3.00 -25.28
N GLY A 192 -5.92 2.41 -24.28
CA GLY A 192 -7.16 2.92 -23.68
C GLY A 192 -8.43 2.28 -24.24
N GLY A 193 -8.29 1.46 -25.29
CA GLY A 193 -9.40 0.72 -25.88
C GLY A 193 -9.77 -0.54 -25.11
N VAL A 194 -10.83 -1.22 -25.55
CA VAL A 194 -11.31 -2.50 -25.01
C VAL A 194 -11.63 -3.42 -26.17
N ALA A 195 -11.14 -4.66 -26.11
CA ALA A 195 -11.52 -5.73 -27.02
C ALA A 195 -12.24 -6.82 -26.24
N GLY A 196 -13.26 -7.46 -26.81
CA GLY A 196 -14.01 -8.46 -26.09
C GLY A 196 -14.69 -9.47 -27.00
N ILE A 197 -14.95 -10.65 -26.43
CA ILE A 197 -15.75 -11.70 -27.05
C ILE A 197 -16.77 -12.14 -26.02
N THR A 198 -18.04 -12.09 -26.37
CA THR A 198 -19.16 -12.48 -25.51
C THR A 198 -20.02 -13.50 -26.24
N PHE A 199 -20.16 -14.68 -25.66
CA PHE A 199 -21.12 -15.69 -26.06
C PHE A 199 -22.35 -15.62 -25.17
N LYS A 200 -23.51 -15.36 -25.76
CA LYS A 200 -24.79 -15.24 -25.08
C LYS A 200 -25.77 -16.25 -25.68
N THR A 201 -26.59 -16.89 -24.87
CA THR A 201 -27.68 -17.75 -25.33
C THR A 201 -28.96 -17.37 -24.60
N ASP A 202 -29.92 -16.83 -25.35
CA ASP A 202 -31.26 -16.56 -24.84
C ASP A 202 -32.18 -17.75 -25.14
N TYR A 203 -32.70 -18.37 -24.09
CA TYR A 203 -33.77 -19.36 -24.15
C TYR A 203 -35.09 -18.69 -23.81
N GLN A 204 -36.11 -18.96 -24.62
CA GLN A 204 -37.47 -18.51 -24.37
C GLN A 204 -38.44 -19.65 -24.66
N PHE A 205 -39.21 -20.01 -23.64
CA PHE A 205 -40.42 -20.83 -23.77
C PHE A 205 -41.64 -19.96 -23.54
N THR A 206 -42.68 -20.14 -24.37
CA THR A 206 -43.96 -19.46 -24.18
C THR A 206 -45.11 -20.42 -24.46
N ASN A 207 -46.26 -20.26 -23.79
CA ASN A 207 -47.47 -20.99 -24.17
C ASN A 207 -48.30 -20.28 -25.25
N LEU A 208 -47.82 -19.14 -25.77
CA LEU A 208 -48.44 -18.43 -26.88
C LEU A 208 -48.17 -19.14 -28.22
N PRO A 209 -49.08 -19.02 -29.21
CA PRO A 209 -48.85 -19.53 -30.56
C PRO A 209 -47.66 -18.83 -31.24
N ALA A 210 -46.47 -19.42 -31.17
CA ALA A 210 -45.23 -18.89 -31.74
C ALA A 210 -44.66 -19.81 -32.83
N ARG A 211 -44.04 -19.23 -33.87
CA ARG A 211 -43.44 -19.99 -34.99
C ARG A 211 -42.31 -20.94 -34.58
N VAL A 212 -41.57 -20.62 -33.51
CA VAL A 212 -40.44 -21.39 -32.98
C VAL A 212 -40.55 -21.36 -31.45
N ASN A 213 -40.84 -22.51 -30.84
CA ASN A 213 -41.06 -22.62 -29.39
C ASN A 213 -40.83 -24.08 -28.92
N PRO A 214 -39.97 -24.32 -27.91
CA PRO A 214 -39.05 -23.35 -27.30
C PRO A 214 -38.08 -22.77 -28.33
N SER A 215 -37.57 -21.57 -28.07
CA SER A 215 -36.57 -20.94 -28.93
C SER A 215 -35.26 -20.73 -28.18
N TYR A 216 -34.17 -21.16 -28.80
CA TYR A 216 -32.80 -20.87 -28.38
C TYR A 216 -32.18 -19.89 -29.38
N ARG A 217 -31.63 -18.79 -28.87
CA ARG A 217 -30.99 -17.73 -29.66
C ARG A 217 -29.57 -17.49 -29.15
N PRO A 218 -28.60 -18.32 -29.58
CA PRO A 218 -27.20 -18.04 -29.32
C PRO A 218 -26.74 -16.86 -30.17
N ASN A 219 -25.91 -16.01 -29.57
CA ASN A 219 -25.22 -14.89 -30.19
C ASN A 219 -23.75 -14.95 -29.76
N LEU A 220 -22.84 -14.95 -30.73
CA LEU A 220 -21.42 -14.71 -30.51
C LEU A 220 -21.08 -13.28 -30.94
N GLN A 221 -20.81 -12.42 -29.96
CA GLN A 221 -20.51 -11.02 -30.15
C GLN A 221 -19.01 -10.76 -30.00
N PHE A 222 -18.40 -10.14 -31.01
CA PHE A 222 -17.09 -9.52 -30.94
C PHE A 222 -17.26 -8.02 -30.78
N GLN A 223 -16.51 -7.43 -29.88
CA GLN A 223 -16.55 -5.99 -29.65
C GLN A 223 -15.14 -5.40 -29.60
N PHE A 224 -15.02 -4.20 -30.17
CA PHE A 224 -13.82 -3.39 -30.15
C PHE A 224 -14.19 -1.94 -29.94
N GLU A 225 -13.62 -1.32 -28.92
CA GLU A 225 -13.78 0.09 -28.60
C GLU A 225 -12.39 0.74 -28.50
N GLN A 226 -12.24 1.93 -29.06
CA GLN A 226 -10.99 2.69 -28.98
C GLN A 226 -11.25 4.19 -28.81
N PRO A 227 -10.75 4.83 -27.74
CA PRO A 227 -10.69 6.29 -27.68
C PRO A 227 -9.68 6.81 -28.70
N LEU A 228 -9.98 7.95 -29.32
CA LEU A 228 -9.17 8.55 -30.38
C LEU A 228 -8.56 9.90 -29.99
N LEU A 229 -9.11 10.56 -28.96
CA LEU A 229 -8.64 11.87 -28.49
C LEU A 229 -8.33 11.79 -26.99
N ARG A 230 -9.29 12.15 -26.12
CA ARG A 230 -9.16 11.92 -24.68
C ARG A 230 -8.98 10.44 -24.41
N ASP A 231 -8.10 10.11 -23.47
CA ASP A 231 -7.84 8.73 -23.01
C ASP A 231 -7.14 7.81 -24.03
N PHE A 232 -6.69 8.37 -25.16
CA PHE A 232 -5.91 7.64 -26.15
C PHE A 232 -4.41 7.65 -25.81
N GLY A 233 -3.76 6.51 -26.05
CA GLY A 233 -2.31 6.38 -25.99
C GLY A 233 -1.81 5.72 -24.70
N THR A 234 -0.66 5.06 -24.80
CA THR A 234 -0.08 4.29 -23.70
C THR A 234 0.41 5.17 -22.56
N GLU A 235 0.92 6.37 -22.86
CA GLU A 235 1.42 7.31 -21.86
C GLU A 235 0.31 7.75 -20.90
N ILE A 236 -0.81 8.24 -21.43
CA ILE A 236 -1.96 8.65 -20.62
C ILE A 236 -2.53 7.47 -19.82
N ASN A 237 -2.63 6.30 -20.46
CA ASN A 237 -3.14 5.13 -19.79
C ASN A 237 -2.18 4.59 -18.72
N GLN A 238 -0.88 4.87 -18.76
CA GLN A 238 0.02 4.57 -17.64
C GLN A 238 -0.08 5.59 -16.49
N LEU A 239 -0.64 6.78 -16.73
CA LEU A 239 -0.81 7.84 -15.73
C LEU A 239 -2.18 7.84 -15.05
N ARG A 240 -3.22 7.40 -15.76
CA ARG A 240 -4.59 7.45 -15.26
C ARG A 240 -4.82 6.46 -14.12
N ALA A 241 -5.58 6.90 -13.12
CA ALA A 241 -6.09 6.04 -12.05
C ALA A 241 -7.41 5.36 -12.47
N GLY A 242 -7.72 4.22 -11.84
CA GLY A 242 -8.97 3.50 -12.02
C GLY A 242 -9.12 2.72 -13.33
N GLY A 243 -10.28 2.07 -13.47
CA GLY A 243 -10.63 1.20 -14.58
C GLY A 243 -10.76 1.90 -15.93
N ILE A 244 -10.86 1.10 -17.00
CA ILE A 244 -11.16 1.62 -18.33
C ILE A 244 -12.68 1.73 -18.48
N ASN A 245 -13.17 2.96 -18.59
CA ASN A 245 -14.57 3.20 -18.92
C ASN A 245 -14.83 2.72 -20.35
N SER A 246 -15.65 1.69 -20.53
CA SER A 246 -16.17 1.27 -21.84
C SER A 246 -17.60 1.74 -22.02
N LEU A 247 -17.94 2.22 -23.22
CA LEU A 247 -19.31 2.54 -23.60
C LEU A 247 -20.14 1.30 -23.92
N ILE A 248 -19.51 0.25 -24.46
CA ILE A 248 -20.19 -0.97 -24.89
C ILE A 248 -20.38 -1.94 -23.70
N SER A 249 -19.47 -1.92 -22.73
CA SER A 249 -19.52 -2.78 -21.53
C SER A 249 -19.35 -1.99 -20.24
N PRO A 250 -20.36 -1.17 -19.84
CA PRO A 250 -20.26 -0.34 -18.66
C PRO A 250 -20.21 -1.19 -17.37
N GLY A 251 -19.36 -0.77 -16.43
CA GLY A 251 -19.32 -1.33 -15.07
C GLY A 251 -18.50 -2.62 -14.88
N ILE A 252 -18.17 -3.34 -15.94
CA ILE A 252 -17.42 -4.61 -15.83
C ILE A 252 -15.93 -4.36 -15.55
N LEU A 253 -15.34 -3.37 -16.24
CA LEU A 253 -13.91 -3.06 -16.16
C LEU A 253 -13.54 -2.09 -15.03
N ASN A 254 -14.50 -1.77 -14.15
CA ASN A 254 -14.33 -0.83 -13.02
C ASN A 254 -13.96 -1.54 -11.70
N ALA A 255 -13.57 -2.82 -11.76
CA ALA A 255 -13.30 -3.64 -10.57
C ALA A 255 -11.98 -3.31 -9.86
N THR A 256 -11.08 -2.51 -10.45
CA THR A 256 -9.79 -2.19 -9.84
C THR A 256 -9.88 -1.01 -8.88
N THR A 257 -9.37 -1.20 -7.66
CA THR A 257 -9.27 -0.18 -6.60
C THR A 257 -7.99 0.67 -6.70
N ALA A 258 -7.18 0.50 -7.76
CA ALA A 258 -5.93 1.22 -7.94
C ALA A 258 -6.14 2.74 -7.89
N GLN A 259 -5.57 3.37 -6.87
CA GLN A 259 -5.75 4.80 -6.61
C GLN A 259 -4.94 5.69 -7.54
N ASP A 260 -3.86 5.16 -8.12
CA ASP A 260 -2.93 5.89 -8.98
C ASP A 260 -2.59 5.08 -10.25
N GLY A 261 -2.09 5.77 -11.28
CA GLY A 261 -1.54 5.12 -12.48
C GLY A 261 -0.16 4.50 -12.25
N ILE A 262 0.24 3.57 -13.11
CA ILE A 262 1.49 2.77 -13.03
C ILE A 262 2.75 3.62 -12.83
N LEU A 263 2.90 4.73 -13.56
CA LEU A 263 4.12 5.56 -13.40
C LEU A 263 4.12 6.32 -12.07
N ILE A 264 2.94 6.74 -11.60
CA ILE A 264 2.81 7.42 -10.31
C ILE A 264 3.06 6.43 -9.18
N THR A 265 2.52 5.20 -9.24
CA THR A 265 2.76 4.17 -8.22
C THR A 265 4.23 3.78 -8.14
N ARG A 266 4.95 3.71 -9.27
CA ARG A 266 6.41 3.52 -9.27
C ARG A 266 7.15 4.67 -8.57
N LEU A 267 6.78 5.91 -8.84
CA LEU A 267 7.36 7.06 -8.13
C LEU A 267 7.04 7.04 -6.64
N ARG A 268 5.83 6.60 -6.24
CA ARG A 268 5.45 6.44 -4.84
C ARG A 268 6.21 5.30 -4.15
N TYR A 269 6.48 4.21 -4.85
CA TYR A 269 7.36 3.14 -4.36
C TYR A 269 8.77 3.69 -4.10
N ASP A 270 9.31 4.44 -5.06
CA ASP A 270 10.60 5.09 -4.91
C ASP A 270 10.60 6.14 -3.79
N GLN A 271 9.48 6.83 -3.53
CA GLN A 271 9.32 7.71 -2.37
C GLN A 271 9.33 6.90 -1.08
N SER A 272 8.58 5.80 -1.00
CA SER A 272 8.55 4.93 0.18
C SER A 272 9.93 4.37 0.54
N ARG A 273 10.75 4.01 -0.46
CA ARG A 273 12.16 3.63 -0.23
C ARG A 273 13.01 4.76 0.36
N ALA A 274 12.91 5.96 -0.21
CA ALA A 274 13.66 7.12 0.29
C ALA A 274 13.21 7.51 1.71
N GLU A 275 11.92 7.35 2.02
CA GLU A 275 11.40 7.56 3.37
C GLU A 275 11.94 6.53 4.36
N LEU A 276 12.04 5.25 3.97
CA LEU A 276 12.69 4.23 4.78
C LEU A 276 14.16 4.57 5.05
N GLU A 277 14.90 5.02 4.03
CA GLU A 277 16.30 5.47 4.19
C GLU A 277 16.40 6.65 5.19
N ARG A 278 15.48 7.63 5.11
CA ARG A 278 15.39 8.74 6.07
C ARG A 278 15.14 8.23 7.49
N ILE A 279 14.19 7.31 7.64
CA ILE A 279 13.83 6.68 8.91
C ILE A 279 15.03 5.95 9.52
N VAL A 280 15.75 5.15 8.73
CA VAL A 280 16.94 4.42 9.16
C VAL A 280 18.03 5.40 9.61
N ALA A 281 18.25 6.49 8.88
CA ALA A 281 19.24 7.50 9.27
C ALA A 281 18.90 8.15 10.63
N VAL A 282 17.62 8.47 10.87
CA VAL A 282 17.16 9.01 12.15
C VAL A 282 17.30 7.99 13.29
N LEU A 283 16.95 6.73 13.06
CA LEU A 283 17.11 5.64 14.02
C LEU A 283 18.58 5.50 14.44
N LEU A 284 19.50 5.47 13.48
CA LEU A 284 20.94 5.36 13.75
C LEU A 284 21.45 6.56 14.56
N LEU A 285 21.06 7.78 14.19
CA LEU A 285 21.40 8.99 14.93
C LEU A 285 20.90 8.95 16.38
N ASN A 286 19.66 8.49 16.58
CA ASN A 286 19.07 8.37 17.92
C ASN A 286 19.77 7.29 18.75
N ALA A 287 20.03 6.13 18.17
CA ALA A 287 20.75 5.04 18.85
C ALA A 287 22.17 5.48 19.26
N GLU A 288 22.91 6.13 18.35
CA GLU A 288 24.25 6.65 18.63
C GLU A 288 24.23 7.73 19.72
N THR A 289 23.30 8.69 19.63
CA THR A 289 23.19 9.77 20.62
C THR A 289 22.82 9.20 22.00
N ALA A 290 21.90 8.24 22.07
CA ALA A 290 21.52 7.59 23.32
C ALA A 290 22.69 6.78 23.92
N TYR A 291 23.48 6.10 23.09
CA TYR A 291 24.67 5.38 23.53
C TYR A 291 25.69 6.34 24.19
N TRP A 292 25.98 7.47 23.54
CA TRP A 292 26.91 8.45 24.09
C TRP A 292 26.36 9.20 25.30
N ASN A 293 25.04 9.45 25.37
CA ASN A 293 24.37 10.00 26.55
C ASN A 293 24.51 9.04 27.75
N LEU A 294 24.35 7.73 27.53
CA LEU A 294 24.59 6.73 28.57
C LEU A 294 26.06 6.74 28.99
N TYR A 295 27.00 6.71 28.06
CA TYR A 295 28.44 6.78 28.35
C TYR A 295 28.79 8.01 29.20
N GLY A 296 28.30 9.20 28.81
CA GLY A 296 28.51 10.45 29.55
C GLY A 296 27.91 10.42 30.96
N SER A 297 26.73 9.82 31.14
CA SER A 297 26.09 9.70 32.45
C SER A 297 26.89 8.82 33.43
N TYR A 298 27.57 7.77 32.95
CA TYR A 298 28.49 6.97 33.76
C TYR A 298 29.68 7.78 34.28
N TRP A 299 30.29 8.60 33.43
CA TRP A 299 31.39 9.48 33.84
C TRP A 299 30.94 10.56 34.82
N ALA A 300 29.73 11.12 34.63
CA ALA A 300 29.13 12.04 35.58
C ALA A 300 28.89 11.37 36.94
N LEU A 301 28.34 10.15 36.97
CA LEU A 301 28.17 9.36 38.19
C LEU A 301 29.50 9.11 38.89
N TYR A 302 30.54 8.71 38.14
CA TYR A 302 31.89 8.50 38.68
C TYR A 302 32.44 9.79 39.33
N ALA A 303 32.32 10.94 38.67
CA ALA A 303 32.76 12.22 39.21
C ALA A 303 32.01 12.61 40.51
N ARG A 304 30.68 12.41 40.56
CA ARG A 304 29.88 12.66 41.77
C ARG A 304 30.21 11.68 42.89
N GLU A 305 30.54 10.44 42.58
CA GLU A 305 30.99 9.46 43.56
C GLU A 305 32.34 9.84 44.17
N GLN A 306 33.30 10.32 43.37
CA GLN A 306 34.57 10.84 43.88
C GLN A 306 34.37 12.07 44.78
N ALA A 307 33.50 13.01 44.39
CA ALA A 307 33.15 14.16 45.21
C ALA A 307 32.52 13.75 46.56
N MET A 308 31.61 12.77 46.54
CA MET A 308 31.02 12.22 47.77
C MET A 308 32.07 11.58 48.68
N ARG A 309 32.99 10.78 48.13
CA ARG A 309 34.07 10.14 48.89
C ARG A 309 34.97 11.18 49.57
N GLN A 310 35.35 12.24 48.85
CA GLN A 310 36.12 13.35 49.41
C GLN A 310 35.33 14.12 50.49
N GLY A 311 34.04 14.38 50.25
CA GLY A 311 33.16 15.01 51.25
C GLY A 311 33.00 14.19 52.52
N PHE A 312 32.93 12.86 52.41
CA PHE A 312 32.89 11.95 53.55
C PHE A 312 34.18 12.03 54.39
N GLU A 313 35.33 12.01 53.73
CA GLU A 313 36.63 12.16 54.40
C GLU A 313 36.76 13.52 55.11
N ALA A 314 36.31 14.61 54.47
CA ALA A 314 36.29 15.94 55.08
C ALA A 314 35.40 15.98 56.34
N TRP A 315 34.20 15.40 56.28
CA TRP A 315 33.32 15.27 57.44
C TRP A 315 33.96 14.43 58.56
N ARG A 316 34.59 13.30 58.21
CA ARG A 316 35.29 12.42 59.15
C ARG A 316 36.40 13.16 59.90
N ILE A 317 37.22 13.93 59.19
CA ILE A 317 38.27 14.76 59.79
C ILE A 317 37.68 15.86 60.68
N SER A 318 36.63 16.55 60.22
CA SER A 318 35.99 17.61 61.02
C SER A 318 35.39 17.06 62.31
N LYS A 319 34.77 15.87 62.26
CA LYS A 319 34.26 15.18 63.44
C LYS A 319 35.37 14.82 64.42
N ALA A 320 36.49 14.26 63.94
CA ALA A 320 37.64 13.96 64.79
C ALA A 320 38.26 15.21 65.45
N ARG A 321 38.22 16.36 64.77
CA ARG A 321 38.67 17.64 65.33
C ARG A 321 37.74 18.20 66.41
N LEU A 322 36.43 17.97 66.28
CA LEU A 322 35.44 18.30 67.32
C LEU A 322 35.68 17.46 68.58
N ASP A 323 35.92 16.16 68.42
CA ASP A 323 36.22 15.24 69.54
C ASP A 323 37.52 15.67 70.27
N ALA A 324 38.47 16.26 69.53
CA ALA A 324 39.68 16.87 70.09
C ALA A 324 39.51 18.32 70.59
N GLY A 325 38.29 18.88 70.58
CA GLY A 325 37.97 20.24 71.05
C GLY A 325 38.52 21.38 70.20
N ARG A 326 38.92 21.12 68.95
CA ARG A 326 39.59 22.11 68.07
C ARG A 326 38.65 22.87 67.12
N VAL A 327 37.39 22.46 67.03
CA VAL A 327 36.40 22.93 66.04
C VAL A 327 35.03 23.00 66.71
N THR A 328 34.14 23.89 66.25
CA THR A 328 32.81 24.05 66.82
C THR A 328 31.80 23.04 66.26
N LEU A 329 30.68 22.83 66.97
CA LEU A 329 29.59 21.98 66.47
C LEU A 329 29.00 22.50 65.15
N ALA A 330 28.97 23.82 64.96
CA ALA A 330 28.47 24.44 63.73
C ALA A 330 29.29 24.05 62.50
N ASP A 331 30.62 24.01 62.64
CA ASP A 331 31.53 23.63 61.55
C ASP A 331 31.35 22.15 61.16
N VAL A 332 31.11 21.26 62.14
CA VAL A 332 30.79 19.85 61.86
C VAL A 332 29.43 19.70 61.19
N ALA A 333 28.42 20.48 61.62
CA ALA A 333 27.12 20.49 60.97
C ALA A 333 27.21 20.98 59.52
N GLN A 334 28.03 22.01 59.25
CA GLN A 334 28.28 22.52 57.90
C GLN A 334 28.95 21.47 57.01
N THR A 335 30.02 20.82 57.48
CA THR A 335 30.71 19.76 56.72
C THR A 335 29.82 18.54 56.50
N ARG A 336 29.00 18.17 57.48
CA ARG A 336 27.96 17.12 57.32
C ARG A 336 26.94 17.51 56.26
N GLY A 337 26.44 18.74 56.27
CA GLY A 337 25.51 19.26 55.27
C GLY A 337 26.06 19.16 53.85
N GLN A 338 27.36 19.48 53.66
CA GLN A 338 28.03 19.34 52.37
C GLN A 338 28.15 17.87 51.92
N PHE A 339 28.47 16.95 52.84
CA PHE A 339 28.49 15.51 52.53
C PHE A 339 27.11 14.99 52.08
N GLU A 340 26.04 15.33 52.81
CA GLU A 340 24.68 14.90 52.45
C GLU A 340 24.23 15.52 51.12
N LEU A 341 24.68 16.75 50.80
CA LEU A 341 24.45 17.35 49.48
C LEU A 341 25.15 16.57 48.36
N PHE A 342 26.41 16.16 48.53
CA PHE A 342 27.09 15.29 47.56
C PHE A 342 26.43 13.92 47.43
N ARG A 343 25.94 13.36 48.54
CA ARG A 343 25.17 12.12 48.52
C ARG A 343 23.89 12.27 47.69
N GLY A 344 23.15 13.37 47.86
CA GLY A 344 21.99 13.69 47.03
C GLY A 344 22.34 13.83 45.55
N GLN A 345 23.44 14.50 45.22
CA GLN A 345 23.92 14.63 43.84
C GLN A 345 24.32 13.30 43.21
N ARG A 346 24.92 12.37 43.97
CA ARG A 346 25.22 11.02 43.50
C ARG A 346 23.94 10.25 43.17
N LEU A 347 22.92 10.34 44.02
CA LEU A 347 21.63 9.67 43.78
C LEU A 347 20.95 10.20 42.51
N ALA A 348 20.94 11.53 42.31
CA ALA A 348 20.42 12.14 41.09
C ALA A 348 21.22 11.72 39.83
N ALA A 349 22.54 11.62 39.93
CA ALA A 349 23.37 11.13 38.82
C ALA A 349 23.10 9.65 38.50
N LEU A 350 22.82 8.82 39.52
CA LEU A 350 22.46 7.43 39.33
C LEU A 350 21.08 7.28 38.67
N ASP A 351 20.11 8.13 39.04
CA ASP A 351 18.81 8.20 38.39
C ASP A 351 18.94 8.52 36.89
N GLN A 352 19.79 9.47 36.53
CA GLN A 352 20.06 9.80 35.13
C GLN A 352 20.67 8.63 34.34
N VAL A 353 21.54 7.82 34.97
CA VAL A 353 22.10 6.61 34.33
C VAL A 353 20.99 5.61 34.03
N LEU A 354 20.07 5.39 35.00
CA LEU A 354 18.95 4.46 34.82
C LEU A 354 17.98 4.95 33.72
N GLU A 355 17.71 6.26 33.66
CA GLU A 355 16.86 6.83 32.63
C GLU A 355 17.50 6.74 31.24
N ASN A 356 18.77 7.15 31.10
CA ASN A 356 19.50 7.03 29.82
C ASN A 356 19.61 5.57 29.36
N GLU A 357 19.75 4.63 30.29
CA GLU A 357 19.73 3.19 29.99
C GLU A 357 18.35 2.75 29.47
N ARG A 358 17.25 3.19 30.07
CA ARG A 358 15.89 2.91 29.59
C ARG A 358 15.65 3.47 28.19
N GLN A 359 16.10 4.69 27.93
CA GLN A 359 16.01 5.33 26.61
C GLN A 359 16.76 4.51 25.56
N LEU A 360 18.01 4.11 25.86
CA LEU A 360 18.80 3.26 24.97
C LEU A 360 18.13 1.90 24.72
N ARG A 361 17.63 1.24 25.77
CA ARG A 361 16.89 -0.04 25.64
C ARG A 361 15.68 0.10 24.73
N ASN A 362 14.89 1.16 24.90
CA ASN A 362 13.72 1.41 24.07
C ASN A 362 14.10 1.60 22.60
N LEU A 363 15.12 2.42 22.29
CA LEU A 363 15.60 2.63 20.92
C LEU A 363 16.18 1.36 20.28
N MET A 364 16.79 0.48 21.08
CA MET A 364 17.25 -0.84 20.63
C MET A 364 16.13 -1.89 20.51
N GLY A 365 14.91 -1.56 20.90
CA GLY A 365 13.79 -2.51 20.94
C GLY A 365 13.95 -3.60 22.01
N LEU A 366 14.80 -3.38 23.01
CA LEU A 366 14.97 -4.29 24.14
C LEU A 366 13.82 -4.12 25.14
N THR A 367 13.56 -5.16 25.92
CA THR A 367 12.64 -5.07 27.05
C THR A 367 13.11 -4.01 28.05
N ALA A 368 12.16 -3.33 28.70
CA ALA A 368 12.47 -2.30 29.70
C ALA A 368 13.44 -2.79 30.78
N GLU A 369 13.32 -4.07 31.17
CA GLU A 369 14.25 -4.73 32.10
C GLU A 369 14.50 -6.19 31.71
N ASP A 370 15.77 -6.58 31.63
CA ASP A 370 16.24 -7.96 31.36
C ASP A 370 17.12 -8.53 32.50
N GLY A 371 17.27 -7.78 33.60
CA GLY A 371 18.12 -8.13 34.74
C GLY A 371 19.61 -7.84 34.55
N THR A 372 20.00 -7.24 33.42
CA THR A 372 21.36 -6.78 33.17
C THR A 372 21.47 -5.27 33.34
N ARG A 373 22.70 -4.73 33.38
CA ARG A 373 23.00 -3.29 33.35
C ARG A 373 23.90 -3.01 32.16
N ILE A 374 23.47 -2.18 31.23
CA ILE A 374 24.21 -1.85 30.02
C ILE A 374 25.36 -0.90 30.36
N ILE A 375 26.57 -1.30 29.97
CA ILE A 375 27.80 -0.51 30.13
C ILE A 375 28.43 -0.29 28.75
N PRO A 376 28.41 0.95 28.24
CA PRO A 376 29.15 1.33 27.03
C PRO A 376 30.65 1.09 27.21
N VAL A 377 31.30 0.39 26.27
CA VAL A 377 32.75 0.08 26.35
C VAL A 377 33.63 0.88 25.41
N ASP A 378 33.07 1.49 24.38
CA ASP A 378 33.84 2.24 23.40
C ASP A 378 34.28 3.60 23.93
N ALA A 379 35.47 4.03 23.51
CA ALA A 379 36.01 5.35 23.84
C ALA A 379 35.64 6.37 22.75
N PRO A 380 35.22 7.60 23.12
CA PRO A 380 34.92 8.64 22.15
C PRO A 380 36.19 9.09 21.41
N THR A 381 36.04 9.41 20.13
CA THR A 381 37.14 9.98 19.34
C THR A 381 37.45 11.39 19.83
N LEU A 382 38.70 11.64 20.22
CA LEU A 382 39.16 12.96 20.66
C LEU A 382 39.57 13.88 19.50
N ALA A 383 39.77 13.30 18.31
CA ALA A 383 40.11 14.06 17.11
C ALA A 383 38.90 14.86 16.64
N ARG A 384 39.12 16.13 16.25
CA ARG A 384 38.08 16.95 15.64
C ARG A 384 37.75 16.40 14.27
N PHE A 385 36.46 16.15 14.02
CA PHE A 385 35.96 15.87 12.68
C PHE A 385 35.79 17.18 11.91
N GLU A 386 36.53 17.33 10.81
CA GLU A 386 36.44 18.47 9.90
C GLU A 386 36.04 17.94 8.51
N PRO A 387 34.75 17.95 8.15
CA PRO A 387 34.32 17.52 6.83
C PRO A 387 34.75 18.55 5.77
N ASP A 388 35.14 18.06 4.59
CA ASP A 388 35.33 18.93 3.43
C ASP A 388 34.00 19.55 3.01
N TRP A 389 33.94 20.87 2.96
CA TRP A 389 32.69 21.60 2.75
C TRP A 389 32.10 21.32 1.37
N ASP A 390 32.92 21.35 0.33
CA ASP A 390 32.46 21.20 -1.05
C ASP A 390 31.95 19.78 -1.29
N SER A 391 32.71 18.76 -0.84
CA SER A 391 32.26 17.37 -0.91
C SER A 391 30.98 17.13 -0.11
N ALA A 392 30.89 17.64 1.13
CA ALA A 392 29.71 17.48 1.98
C ALA A 392 28.48 18.19 1.38
N TYR A 393 28.65 19.34 0.74
CA TYR A 393 27.59 20.07 0.08
C TYR A 393 27.04 19.27 -1.13
N GLU A 394 27.91 18.81 -2.02
CA GLU A 394 27.51 18.01 -3.18
C GLU A 394 26.83 16.70 -2.76
N GLU A 395 27.39 16.01 -1.77
CA GLU A 395 26.81 14.79 -1.21
C GLU A 395 25.43 15.07 -0.60
N SER A 396 25.29 16.15 0.17
CA SER A 396 24.02 16.52 0.79
C SER A 396 22.91 16.83 -0.23
N ILE A 397 23.24 17.46 -1.36
CA ILE A 397 22.25 17.79 -2.40
C ILE A 397 21.83 16.56 -3.20
N ASN A 398 22.71 15.59 -3.36
CA ASN A 398 22.47 14.42 -4.19
C ASN A 398 21.88 13.25 -3.42
N LEU A 399 22.36 12.99 -2.20
CA LEU A 399 22.04 11.80 -1.43
C LEU A 399 21.00 12.01 -0.33
N ARG A 400 20.66 13.25 0.06
CA ARG A 400 19.66 13.44 1.12
C ARG A 400 18.29 12.88 0.69
N PRO A 401 17.72 11.93 1.46
CA PRO A 401 16.44 11.30 1.10
C PRO A 401 15.29 12.32 1.07
N GLU A 402 15.31 13.35 1.91
CA GLU A 402 14.32 14.44 1.92
C GLU A 402 14.26 15.19 0.58
N LEU A 403 15.42 15.45 -0.04
CA LEU A 403 15.49 16.09 -1.36
C LEU A 403 15.04 15.13 -2.46
N ALA A 404 15.37 13.84 -2.34
CA ALA A 404 14.89 12.82 -3.27
C ALA A 404 13.36 12.69 -3.22
N LEU A 405 12.75 12.72 -2.02
CA LEU A 405 11.30 12.74 -1.81
C LEU A 405 10.65 13.96 -2.48
N ALA A 406 11.19 15.16 -2.23
CA ALA A 406 10.69 16.40 -2.81
C ALA A 406 10.79 16.42 -4.35
N ARG A 407 11.92 15.96 -4.91
CA ARG A 407 12.11 15.85 -6.38
C ARG A 407 11.10 14.88 -7.00
N LYS A 408 10.89 13.72 -6.38
CA LYS A 408 9.89 12.73 -6.84
C LYS A 408 8.47 13.27 -6.73
N GLU A 409 8.14 14.03 -5.68
CA GLU A 409 6.83 14.66 -5.53
C GLU A 409 6.58 15.68 -6.65
N VAL A 410 7.55 16.54 -6.97
CA VAL A 410 7.45 17.45 -8.13
C VAL A 410 7.19 16.67 -9.41
N LYS A 411 7.85 15.53 -9.61
CA LYS A 411 7.63 14.68 -10.79
C LYS A 411 6.22 14.09 -10.82
N VAL A 412 5.69 13.63 -9.67
CA VAL A 412 4.30 13.17 -9.55
C VAL A 412 3.33 14.27 -9.97
N ARG A 413 3.50 15.50 -9.46
CA ARG A 413 2.65 16.65 -9.84
C ARG A 413 2.72 17.00 -11.33
N GLN A 414 3.91 16.92 -11.94
CA GLN A 414 4.05 17.11 -13.38
C GLN A 414 3.27 16.07 -14.20
N LEU A 415 3.28 14.80 -13.77
CA LEU A 415 2.54 13.73 -14.42
C LEU A 415 1.03 13.86 -14.22
N GLU A 416 0.59 14.26 -13.02
CA GLU A 416 -0.80 14.60 -12.75
C GLU A 416 -1.29 15.75 -13.66
N LEU A 417 -0.47 16.78 -13.86
CA LEU A 417 -0.78 17.88 -14.77
C LEU A 417 -0.96 17.41 -16.21
N ILE A 418 -0.13 16.49 -16.70
CA ILE A 418 -0.27 15.88 -18.04
C ILE A 418 -1.61 15.14 -18.13
N ASN A 419 -1.95 14.34 -17.12
CA ASN A 419 -3.23 13.63 -17.06
C ASN A 419 -4.44 14.60 -17.03
N GLN A 420 -4.38 15.67 -16.25
CA GLN A 420 -5.46 16.67 -16.21
C GLN A 420 -5.58 17.46 -17.53
N ARG A 421 -4.47 17.70 -18.26
CA ARG A 421 -4.52 18.29 -19.60
C ARG A 421 -5.22 17.36 -20.60
N ASN A 422 -5.02 16.05 -20.51
CA ASN A 422 -5.76 15.09 -21.33
C ASN A 422 -7.28 15.19 -21.10
N ASN A 423 -7.72 15.49 -19.87
CA ASN A 423 -9.14 15.70 -19.57
C ASN A 423 -9.77 16.94 -20.24
N LEU A 424 -8.97 17.85 -20.82
CA LEU A 424 -9.45 18.98 -21.64
C LEU A 424 -9.79 18.56 -23.07
N LEU A 425 -9.36 17.39 -23.51
CA LEU A 425 -9.68 16.90 -24.86
C LEU A 425 -11.14 16.40 -24.91
N PRO A 426 -11.84 16.59 -26.03
CA PRO A 426 -13.09 15.92 -26.31
C PRO A 426 -12.97 14.39 -26.26
N ASP A 427 -14.02 13.72 -25.83
CA ASP A 427 -14.08 12.26 -25.82
C ASP A 427 -14.62 11.76 -27.17
N LEU A 428 -13.71 11.48 -28.10
CA LEU A 428 -14.03 10.85 -29.38
C LEU A 428 -13.69 9.37 -29.29
N ARG A 429 -14.67 8.50 -29.51
CA ARG A 429 -14.50 7.04 -29.46
C ARG A 429 -14.99 6.37 -30.72
N PHE A 430 -14.21 5.40 -31.17
CA PHE A 430 -14.61 4.42 -32.16
C PHE A 430 -15.17 3.18 -31.48
N THR A 431 -16.33 2.72 -31.93
CA THR A 431 -16.97 1.49 -31.48
C THR A 431 -17.22 0.58 -32.67
N SER A 432 -16.97 -0.71 -32.51
CA SER A 432 -17.29 -1.73 -33.50
C SER A 432 -17.81 -2.97 -32.80
N THR A 433 -18.93 -3.50 -33.27
CA THR A 433 -19.49 -4.78 -32.84
C THR A 433 -19.76 -5.65 -34.05
N TYR A 434 -19.57 -6.96 -33.88
CA TYR A 434 -19.89 -7.98 -34.86
C TYR A 434 -20.58 -9.14 -34.15
N ASP A 435 -21.84 -9.39 -34.47
CA ASP A 435 -22.70 -10.38 -33.82
C ASP A 435 -23.02 -11.50 -34.81
N VAL A 436 -22.70 -12.73 -34.45
CA VAL A 436 -23.14 -13.95 -35.16
C VAL A 436 -24.35 -14.49 -34.43
N ASN A 437 -25.52 -14.29 -35.01
CA ASN A 437 -26.79 -14.69 -34.43
C ASN A 437 -27.24 -16.04 -34.98
N ALA A 438 -28.02 -16.77 -34.19
CA ALA A 438 -28.78 -17.90 -34.69
C ALA A 438 -30.09 -18.08 -33.92
N ILE A 439 -30.93 -18.96 -34.44
CA ILE A 439 -32.14 -19.41 -33.78
C ILE A 439 -32.29 -20.91 -34.02
N GLY A 440 -32.83 -21.63 -33.05
CA GLY A 440 -33.18 -23.05 -33.18
C GLY A 440 -34.21 -23.46 -32.14
N THR A 441 -34.86 -24.60 -32.39
CA THR A 441 -35.84 -25.21 -31.47
C THR A 441 -35.17 -26.03 -30.36
N GLY A 442 -33.90 -26.40 -30.54
CA GLY A 442 -33.03 -27.00 -29.53
C GLY A 442 -31.67 -26.33 -29.53
N LEU A 443 -30.97 -26.35 -28.41
CA LEU A 443 -29.62 -25.79 -28.30
C LEU A 443 -28.60 -26.60 -29.13
N ASP A 444 -28.61 -27.92 -28.94
CA ASP A 444 -27.76 -28.90 -29.62
C ASP A 444 -28.54 -30.20 -29.85
N GLY A 445 -28.06 -31.08 -30.73
CA GLY A 445 -28.66 -32.38 -31.02
C GLY A 445 -28.55 -32.81 -32.49
N PRO A 446 -29.03 -34.02 -32.84
CA PRO A 446 -28.91 -34.57 -34.20
C PRO A 446 -29.80 -33.86 -35.23
N ASN A 447 -30.77 -33.07 -34.77
CA ASN A 447 -31.69 -32.33 -35.63
C ASN A 447 -30.93 -31.26 -36.42
N THR A 448 -31.32 -31.07 -37.69
CA THR A 448 -30.72 -30.06 -38.58
C THR A 448 -31.00 -28.62 -38.16
N ASP A 449 -32.04 -28.39 -37.35
CA ASP A 449 -32.51 -27.07 -36.94
C ASP A 449 -32.01 -26.64 -35.54
N ASN A 450 -30.91 -27.24 -35.07
CA ASN A 450 -30.34 -26.89 -33.77
C ASN A 450 -29.64 -25.52 -33.81
N ALA A 451 -29.66 -24.80 -32.69
CA ALA A 451 -29.26 -23.40 -32.64
C ALA A 451 -27.73 -23.21 -32.77
N LEU A 452 -26.93 -24.11 -32.20
CA LEU A 452 -25.46 -24.04 -32.30
C LEU A 452 -24.93 -24.36 -33.71
N ARG A 453 -25.53 -25.31 -34.42
CA ARG A 453 -25.22 -25.61 -35.83
C ARG A 453 -25.63 -24.46 -36.72
N ASN A 454 -26.79 -23.86 -36.48
CA ASN A 454 -27.21 -22.65 -37.18
C ASN A 454 -26.25 -21.48 -36.93
N MET A 455 -25.70 -21.35 -35.72
CA MET A 455 -24.65 -20.36 -35.43
C MET A 455 -23.33 -20.69 -36.15
N ALA A 456 -22.90 -21.95 -36.12
CA ALA A 456 -21.70 -22.40 -36.83
C ALA A 456 -21.79 -22.22 -38.35
N SER A 457 -23.01 -22.25 -38.89
CA SER A 457 -23.27 -22.00 -40.30
C SER A 457 -23.13 -20.53 -40.71
N ASN A 458 -23.04 -19.60 -39.74
CA ASN A 458 -22.68 -18.19 -39.92
C ASN A 458 -23.55 -17.42 -40.95
N HIS A 459 -24.85 -17.72 -41.01
CA HIS A 459 -25.78 -17.12 -41.98
C HIS A 459 -26.38 -15.77 -41.52
N PHE A 460 -26.48 -15.51 -40.21
CA PHE A 460 -27.15 -14.32 -39.67
C PHE A 460 -26.17 -13.44 -38.90
N ASN A 461 -25.53 -12.52 -39.62
CA ASN A 461 -24.47 -11.68 -39.07
C ASN A 461 -24.88 -10.21 -39.05
N ASN A 462 -24.77 -9.58 -37.89
CA ASN A 462 -24.94 -8.15 -37.75
C ASN A 462 -23.58 -7.51 -37.46
N TRP A 463 -23.36 -6.31 -37.99
CA TRP A 463 -22.19 -5.52 -37.64
C TRP A 463 -22.61 -4.08 -37.44
N SER A 464 -21.95 -3.42 -36.51
CA SER A 464 -22.14 -2.00 -36.24
C SER A 464 -20.78 -1.37 -36.08
N THR A 465 -20.60 -0.19 -36.68
CA THR A 465 -19.43 0.66 -36.47
C THR A 465 -19.92 2.08 -36.23
N GLY A 466 -19.37 2.74 -35.21
CA GLY A 466 -19.78 4.07 -34.83
C GLY A 466 -18.61 4.92 -34.40
N LEU A 467 -18.74 6.23 -34.62
CA LEU A 467 -17.93 7.25 -33.97
C LEU A 467 -18.84 8.03 -33.04
N ARG A 468 -18.46 8.14 -31.77
CA ARG A 468 -19.19 8.93 -30.78
C ARG A 468 -18.28 10.02 -30.24
N LEU A 469 -18.72 11.26 -30.39
CA LEU A 469 -18.05 12.44 -29.84
C LEU A 469 -18.87 12.99 -28.67
N ASN A 470 -18.26 13.09 -27.49
CA ASN A 470 -18.82 13.75 -26.34
C ASN A 470 -17.93 14.94 -25.93
N VAL A 471 -18.48 16.16 -26.04
CA VAL A 471 -17.80 17.41 -25.74
C VAL A 471 -18.56 18.13 -24.64
N PRO A 472 -18.02 18.25 -23.41
CA PRO A 472 -18.63 19.08 -22.39
C PRO A 472 -18.49 20.56 -22.78
N ILE A 473 -19.60 21.28 -22.81
CA ILE A 473 -19.57 22.70 -23.17
C ILE A 473 -19.01 23.51 -21.98
N GLY A 474 -17.92 24.24 -22.23
CA GLY A 474 -17.31 25.19 -21.28
C GLY A 474 -16.15 24.65 -20.43
N PHE A 475 -15.95 23.32 -20.32
CA PHE A 475 -14.80 22.68 -19.64
C PHE A 475 -14.45 23.25 -18.23
N ARG A 476 -15.40 23.81 -17.48
CA ARG A 476 -15.11 24.52 -16.23
C ARG A 476 -14.42 23.64 -15.19
N VAL A 477 -14.90 22.41 -15.01
CA VAL A 477 -14.33 21.43 -14.07
C VAL A 477 -12.93 21.00 -14.53
N ALA A 478 -12.76 20.65 -15.80
CA ALA A 478 -11.47 20.22 -16.33
C ALA A 478 -10.41 21.35 -16.25
N ASN A 479 -10.80 22.59 -16.57
CA ASN A 479 -9.94 23.76 -16.40
C ASN A 479 -9.60 24.04 -14.94
N ALA A 480 -10.55 23.84 -14.01
CA ALA A 480 -10.29 23.97 -12.58
C ALA A 480 -9.28 22.91 -12.10
N ASN A 481 -9.44 21.65 -12.51
CA ASN A 481 -8.52 20.58 -12.15
C ASN A 481 -7.11 20.81 -12.70
N VAL A 482 -6.98 21.38 -13.89
CA VAL A 482 -5.67 21.79 -14.44
C VAL A 482 -5.05 22.93 -13.64
N ARG A 483 -5.84 23.86 -13.09
CA ARG A 483 -5.33 24.92 -12.21
C ARG A 483 -4.93 24.39 -10.83
N ILE A 484 -5.61 23.37 -10.31
CA ILE A 484 -5.25 22.70 -9.05
C ILE A 484 -3.95 21.89 -9.21
N ALA A 485 -3.73 21.29 -10.38
CA ALA A 485 -2.54 20.51 -10.68
C ALA A 485 -1.31 21.34 -11.10
N LYS A 486 -1.47 22.65 -11.35
CA LYS A 486 -0.38 23.60 -11.58
C LYS A 486 0.05 24.20 -10.26
#